data_AF-A0A8C5J904-F1
#
_entry.id   AF-A0A8C5J904-F1
#
_cell.length_a   1.000
_cell.length_b   1.000
_cell.length_c   1.000
_cell.angle_alpha   90.00
_cell.angle_beta   90.00
_cell.angle_gamma   90.00
#
_symmetry.space_group_name_H-M   'P 1'
#
loop_
_entity.id
_entity.type
_entity.pdbx_description
1 polymer ?
#
loop_
_entity_poly.entity_id
_entity_poly.type
_entity_poly.pdbx_seq_one_letter_code
_entity_poly.pdbx_strand_id
1 'polypeptide(L)'
;CSWFSIMQCKLICERFAFLLLFKILAAGLTQQHSFLIKGSFVHLECIVSGSHPISIQWYKDGQEITASEKHKYSFHDNTAFLEINNLEGTDSGSYTCEATNKAGSSQCSGFLTVKGLSSVFPPYFVEKPQSQEVVPNARVQFKALVKGSTPLQIKWFKDSQELLSGASRSVWKDDTSSVLELFSARTSDSGNYTCQISNDVGTATCKATLFVKGVQPNLLIFLGSDFYVQVWWEGEEAFYSFHIVPTKRGKSCPFCSYSQQSRFPEAGICRLFVDQTASDYFLNVPFFPC
;
A
#
# COMPACT_ATOMS: atom_id res chain seq x y z
N CYS A 1 -24.89 -30.74 23.46
CA CYS A 1 -24.46 -29.35 23.19
C CYS A 1 -22.98 -29.41 22.83
N SER A 2 -22.45 -29.04 21.66
CA SER A 2 -22.92 -28.22 20.54
C SER A 2 -22.06 -28.56 19.29
N TRP A 3 -22.74 -28.93 18.20
CA TRP A 3 -22.47 -28.72 16.77
C TRP A 3 -21.04 -28.40 16.28
N PHE A 4 -20.49 -29.25 15.40
CA PHE A 4 -20.17 -28.89 14.00
C PHE A 4 -20.06 -30.16 13.13
N SER A 5 -20.91 -30.22 12.11
CA SER A 5 -20.98 -31.26 11.08
C SER A 5 -20.00 -30.97 9.95
N ILE A 6 -19.24 -31.97 9.48
CA ILE A 6 -18.85 -32.09 8.07
C ILE A 6 -19.02 -33.57 7.68
N MET A 7 -20.00 -33.83 6.82
CA MET A 7 -20.20 -35.11 6.14
C MET A 7 -18.99 -35.43 5.26
N GLN A 8 -18.54 -36.69 5.25
CA GLN A 8 -18.02 -37.30 4.02
C GLN A 8 -18.16 -38.84 4.11
N CYS A 9 -18.96 -39.38 3.18
CA CYS A 9 -19.15 -40.78 2.80
C CYS A 9 -19.08 -41.84 3.90
N LYS A 10 -20.18 -41.98 4.66
CA LYS A 10 -20.50 -43.23 5.34
C LYS A 10 -21.49 -44.01 4.46
N LEU A 11 -20.97 -44.79 3.51
CA LEU A 11 -21.74 -45.87 2.89
C LEU A 11 -21.34 -47.17 3.60
N ILE A 12 -22.24 -47.58 4.49
CA ILE A 12 -22.25 -48.88 5.16
C ILE A 12 -22.60 -49.92 4.10
N CYS A 13 -21.72 -50.88 3.86
CA CYS A 13 -22.10 -52.18 3.34
C CYS A 13 -21.35 -53.24 4.16
N GLU A 14 -22.11 -54.00 4.93
CA GLU A 14 -21.62 -55.04 5.81
C GLU A 14 -21.06 -56.22 5.01
N ARG A 15 -19.96 -56.78 5.55
CA ARG A 15 -19.21 -57.99 5.15
C ARG A 15 -18.10 -57.72 4.11
N PHE A 16 -16.89 -57.48 4.64
CA PHE A 16 -15.57 -57.41 3.96
C PHE A 16 -15.16 -56.10 3.26
N ALA A 17 -15.51 -54.93 3.79
CA ALA A 17 -15.09 -53.67 3.16
C ALA A 17 -13.68 -53.21 3.62
N PHE A 18 -12.69 -53.33 2.74
CA PHE A 18 -11.47 -52.52 2.76
C PHE A 18 -11.85 -51.08 2.40
N LEU A 19 -11.67 -50.14 3.31
CA LEU A 19 -11.93 -48.72 3.07
C LEU A 19 -10.61 -47.94 3.13
N LEU A 20 -10.35 -47.16 2.09
CA LEU A 20 -9.24 -46.22 2.02
C LEU A 20 -9.79 -44.79 2.12
N LEU A 21 -9.20 -43.98 3.00
CA LEU A 21 -9.55 -42.57 3.14
C LEU A 21 -8.33 -41.72 2.84
N PHE A 22 -8.40 -40.95 1.74
CA PHE A 22 -7.32 -40.09 1.27
C PHE A 22 -7.43 -38.66 1.85
N LYS A 23 -6.33 -38.11 2.38
CA LYS A 23 -6.22 -36.74 2.88
C LYS A 23 -4.93 -36.09 2.39
N ILE A 24 -4.97 -34.79 2.15
CA ILE A 24 -3.81 -33.97 1.79
C ILE A 24 -3.52 -33.05 2.97
N LEU A 25 -2.32 -33.15 3.57
CA LEU A 25 -1.84 -32.24 4.60
C LEU A 25 -0.73 -31.38 4.01
N ALA A 26 -1.10 -30.17 3.59
CA ALA A 26 -0.12 -29.10 3.40
C ALA A 26 0.04 -28.34 4.71
N ALA A 27 1.25 -27.87 5.02
CA ALA A 27 1.47 -26.91 6.09
C ALA A 27 0.73 -25.60 5.76
N GLY A 28 -0.55 -25.52 6.16
CA GLY A 28 -1.44 -24.36 5.95
C GLY A 28 -2.68 -24.69 5.12
N LEU A 29 -3.82 -24.77 5.83
CA LEU A 29 -5.22 -24.74 5.38
C LEU A 29 -5.81 -26.01 4.75
N THR A 30 -6.94 -26.40 5.33
CA THR A 30 -7.74 -27.61 5.10
C THR A 30 -8.57 -27.60 3.81
N GLN A 31 -8.53 -28.73 3.12
CA GLN A 31 -9.42 -29.31 2.10
C GLN A 31 -10.04 -28.43 0.98
N GLN A 32 -9.74 -28.94 -0.23
CA GLN A 32 -10.35 -28.74 -1.54
C GLN A 32 -9.80 -27.56 -2.36
N HIS A 33 -8.91 -27.90 -3.30
CA HIS A 33 -8.11 -27.04 -4.18
C HIS A 33 -7.02 -26.23 -3.45
N SER A 34 -6.06 -26.93 -2.84
CA SER A 34 -4.86 -26.30 -2.29
C SER A 34 -3.90 -25.92 -3.42
N PHE A 35 -3.57 -24.63 -3.49
CA PHE A 35 -2.53 -24.12 -4.37
C PHE A 35 -1.21 -24.13 -3.61
N LEU A 36 -0.28 -24.99 -4.02
CA LEU A 36 1.04 -25.08 -3.38
C LEU A 36 2.08 -24.31 -4.17
N ILE A 37 3.00 -23.70 -3.43
CA ILE A 37 4.02 -22.79 -3.95
C ILE A 37 5.25 -23.59 -4.40
N LYS A 38 5.82 -23.26 -5.57
CA LYS A 38 7.08 -23.87 -6.04
C LYS A 38 8.17 -23.80 -4.96
N GLY A 39 8.93 -24.88 -4.77
CA GLY A 39 10.03 -24.96 -3.82
C GLY A 39 9.63 -25.36 -2.39
N SER A 40 8.32 -25.45 -2.11
CA SER A 40 7.82 -26.02 -0.85
C SER A 40 7.77 -27.55 -0.90
N PHE A 41 7.25 -28.19 0.16
CA PHE A 41 6.97 -29.63 0.19
C PHE A 41 5.50 -29.87 0.52
N VAL A 42 4.99 -31.06 0.20
CA VAL A 42 3.65 -31.50 0.58
C VAL A 42 3.67 -32.88 1.20
N HIS A 43 2.73 -33.13 2.11
CA HIS A 43 2.48 -34.43 2.69
C HIS A 43 1.10 -34.94 2.24
N LEU A 44 1.08 -36.12 1.64
CA LEU A 44 -0.12 -36.85 1.26
C LEU A 44 -0.29 -38.02 2.21
N GLU A 45 -1.50 -38.20 2.71
CA GLU A 45 -1.82 -39.24 3.67
C GLU A 45 -2.97 -40.09 3.17
N CYS A 46 -2.87 -41.39 3.34
CA CYS A 46 -3.97 -42.31 3.13
C CYS A 46 -4.16 -43.17 4.37
N ILE A 47 -5.33 -43.08 4.99
CA ILE A 47 -5.71 -43.95 6.09
C ILE A 47 -6.27 -45.24 5.50
N VAL A 48 -5.66 -46.36 5.89
CA VAL A 48 -5.90 -47.68 5.35
C VAL A 48 -6.59 -48.53 6.39
N SER A 49 -7.68 -49.20 6.02
CA SER A 49 -8.32 -50.20 6.87
C SER A 49 -8.31 -51.57 6.20
N GLY A 50 -7.87 -52.60 6.92
CA GLY A 50 -7.76 -53.96 6.38
C GLY A 50 -7.00 -54.94 7.27
N SER A 51 -7.02 -56.22 6.88
CA SER A 51 -6.23 -57.28 7.53
C SER A 51 -4.76 -57.22 7.11
N HIS A 52 -3.85 -57.38 8.07
CA HIS A 52 -2.41 -57.45 7.86
C HIS A 52 -1.97 -58.81 7.27
N PRO A 53 -0.81 -58.88 6.59
CA PRO A 53 0.07 -57.77 6.21
C PRO A 53 -0.49 -56.97 5.01
N ILE A 54 -0.34 -55.65 5.06
CA ILE A 54 -0.76 -54.72 4.00
C ILE A 54 0.50 -54.15 3.34
N SER A 55 0.53 -54.16 2.01
CA SER A 55 1.54 -53.47 1.21
C SER A 55 0.95 -52.20 0.62
N ILE A 56 1.72 -51.13 0.57
CA ILE A 56 1.32 -49.83 0.02
C ILE A 56 2.19 -49.51 -1.19
N GLN A 57 1.55 -49.04 -2.27
CA GLN A 57 2.24 -48.48 -3.42
C GLN A 57 1.60 -47.15 -3.84
N TRP A 58 2.44 -46.18 -4.19
CA TRP A 58 2.01 -44.87 -4.66
C TRP A 58 2.24 -44.73 -6.17
N TYR A 59 1.32 -44.01 -6.82
CA TYR A 59 1.37 -43.71 -8.25
C TYR A 59 1.12 -42.22 -8.52
N LYS A 60 1.81 -41.66 -9.51
CA LYS A 60 1.53 -40.35 -10.10
C LYS A 60 1.13 -40.54 -11.55
N ASP A 61 -0.09 -40.09 -11.91
CA ASP A 61 -0.63 -40.17 -13.26
C ASP A 61 -0.57 -41.61 -13.85
N GLY A 62 -0.75 -42.61 -12.98
CA GLY A 62 -0.68 -44.04 -13.31
C GLY A 62 0.73 -44.64 -13.31
N GLN A 63 1.78 -43.85 -13.13
CA GLN A 63 3.17 -44.32 -13.04
C GLN A 63 3.58 -44.53 -11.59
N GLU A 64 4.25 -45.64 -11.32
CA GLU A 64 4.73 -45.99 -9.98
C GLU A 64 5.76 -44.97 -9.47
N ILE A 65 5.56 -44.49 -8.24
CA ILE A 65 6.49 -43.61 -7.54
C ILE A 65 7.52 -44.46 -6.80
N THR A 66 8.80 -44.22 -7.09
CA THR A 66 9.93 -44.86 -6.41
C THR A 66 10.59 -43.91 -5.41
N ALA A 67 11.18 -44.49 -4.36
CA ALA A 67 11.84 -43.71 -3.32
C ALA A 67 13.03 -42.92 -3.88
N SER A 68 13.10 -41.63 -3.56
CA SER A 68 14.12 -40.70 -4.03
C SER A 68 14.29 -39.55 -3.03
N GLU A 69 15.22 -38.62 -3.28
CA GLU A 69 15.30 -37.38 -2.49
C GLU A 69 14.01 -36.55 -2.59
N LYS A 70 13.37 -36.60 -3.76
CA LYS A 70 12.10 -35.89 -4.03
C LYS A 70 10.90 -36.59 -3.39
N HIS A 71 10.82 -37.91 -3.48
CA HIS A 71 9.68 -38.70 -3.00
C HIS A 71 10.10 -39.60 -1.84
N LYS A 72 9.59 -39.32 -0.65
CA LYS A 72 9.75 -40.19 0.53
C LYS A 72 8.39 -40.72 0.92
N TYR A 73 8.28 -42.02 1.15
CA TYR A 73 7.03 -42.61 1.60
C TYR A 73 7.26 -43.64 2.69
N SER A 74 6.26 -43.79 3.56
CA SER A 74 6.28 -44.74 4.66
C SER A 74 4.86 -45.21 4.96
N PHE A 75 4.75 -46.34 5.68
CA PHE A 75 3.48 -46.85 6.15
C PHE A 75 3.61 -47.29 7.60
N HIS A 76 2.86 -46.63 8.49
CA HIS A 76 2.82 -46.93 9.91
C HIS A 76 1.48 -46.51 10.50
N ASP A 77 1.05 -47.15 11.59
CA ASP A 77 -0.22 -46.85 12.27
C ASP A 77 -1.43 -46.78 11.32
N ASN A 78 -1.50 -47.74 10.38
CA ASN A 78 -2.52 -47.81 9.35
C ASN A 78 -2.63 -46.56 8.47
N THR A 79 -1.57 -45.74 8.40
CA THR A 79 -1.51 -44.53 7.60
C THR A 79 -0.31 -44.61 6.66
N ALA A 80 -0.60 -44.47 5.37
CA ALA A 80 0.39 -44.36 4.32
C ALA A 80 0.71 -42.89 4.10
N PHE A 81 1.99 -42.57 4.05
CA PHE A 81 2.51 -41.22 3.94
C PHE A 81 3.34 -41.10 2.67
N LEU A 82 3.15 -40.01 1.92
CA LEU A 82 3.99 -39.62 0.79
C LEU A 82 4.36 -38.13 0.93
N GLU A 83 5.64 -37.87 1.12
CA GLU A 83 6.24 -36.55 1.12
C GLU A 83 6.87 -36.27 -0.24
N ILE A 84 6.50 -35.14 -0.84
CA ILE A 84 7.07 -34.64 -2.10
C ILE A 84 7.79 -33.34 -1.80
N ASN A 85 9.12 -33.38 -1.89
CA ASN A 85 9.99 -32.24 -1.63
C ASN A 85 10.21 -31.38 -2.87
N ASN A 86 10.51 -30.09 -2.64
CA ASN A 86 10.86 -29.13 -3.68
C ASN A 86 9.86 -29.15 -4.86
N LEU A 87 8.61 -28.81 -4.56
CA LEU A 87 7.51 -28.85 -5.52
C LEU A 87 7.78 -28.01 -6.76
N GLU A 88 7.42 -28.56 -7.92
CA GLU A 88 7.53 -27.96 -9.24
C GLU A 88 6.20 -28.10 -10.00
N GLY A 89 6.01 -27.33 -11.08
CA GLY A 89 4.77 -27.39 -11.86
C GLY A 89 4.47 -28.79 -12.41
N THR A 90 5.50 -29.57 -12.70
CA THR A 90 5.45 -30.97 -13.16
C THR A 90 4.94 -31.95 -12.10
N ASP A 91 4.92 -31.56 -10.82
CA ASP A 91 4.36 -32.36 -9.73
C ASP A 91 2.85 -32.23 -9.63
N SER A 92 2.23 -31.35 -10.43
CA SER A 92 0.78 -31.38 -10.60
C SER A 92 0.36 -32.69 -11.29
N GLY A 93 -0.74 -33.29 -10.84
CA GLY A 93 -1.21 -34.57 -11.36
C GLY A 93 -2.10 -35.33 -10.39
N SER A 94 -2.57 -36.48 -10.83
CA SER A 94 -3.35 -37.41 -10.02
C SER A 94 -2.42 -38.33 -9.23
N TYR A 95 -2.52 -38.30 -7.90
CA TYR A 95 -1.80 -39.20 -7.01
C TYR A 95 -2.74 -40.29 -6.51
N THR A 96 -2.33 -41.54 -6.66
CA THR A 96 -3.09 -42.72 -6.23
C THR A 96 -2.31 -43.48 -5.16
N CYS A 97 -2.96 -43.79 -4.05
CA CYS A 97 -2.46 -44.73 -3.05
C CYS A 97 -3.21 -46.06 -3.21
N GLU A 98 -2.48 -47.12 -3.51
CA GLU A 98 -2.99 -48.49 -3.58
C GLU A 98 -2.54 -49.29 -2.35
N ALA A 99 -3.49 -49.98 -1.72
CA ALA A 99 -3.24 -50.89 -0.61
C ALA A 99 -3.63 -52.32 -1.00
N THR A 100 -2.73 -53.27 -0.77
CA THR A 100 -2.88 -54.67 -1.18
C THR A 100 -2.62 -55.62 -0.04
N ASN A 101 -3.47 -56.64 0.09
CA ASN A 101 -3.26 -57.78 0.98
C ASN A 101 -3.73 -59.10 0.33
N LYS A 102 -3.78 -60.19 1.11
CA LYS A 102 -4.18 -61.52 0.61
C LYS A 102 -5.61 -61.61 0.07
N ALA A 103 -6.49 -60.70 0.49
CA ALA A 103 -7.90 -60.70 0.09
C ALA A 103 -8.16 -59.85 -1.17
N GLY A 104 -7.24 -58.95 -1.53
CA GLY A 104 -7.34 -58.12 -2.72
C GLY A 104 -6.57 -56.80 -2.60
N SER A 105 -6.89 -55.86 -3.49
CA SER A 105 -6.40 -54.48 -3.45
C SER A 105 -7.55 -53.47 -3.44
N SER A 106 -7.27 -52.29 -2.89
CA SER A 106 -8.15 -51.13 -2.94
C SER A 106 -7.30 -49.90 -3.26
N GLN A 107 -7.90 -48.88 -3.87
CA GLN A 107 -7.20 -47.68 -4.31
C GLN A 107 -7.99 -46.41 -3.93
N CYS A 108 -7.27 -45.32 -3.68
CA CYS A 108 -7.86 -43.99 -3.60
C CYS A 108 -6.97 -42.98 -4.31
N SER A 109 -7.58 -41.95 -4.88
CA SER A 109 -6.86 -40.94 -5.67
C SER A 109 -7.23 -39.52 -5.25
N GLY A 110 -6.27 -38.61 -5.38
CA GLY A 110 -6.48 -37.17 -5.23
C GLY A 110 -5.66 -36.38 -6.24
N PHE A 111 -6.14 -35.21 -6.64
CA PHE A 111 -5.44 -34.37 -7.61
C PHE A 111 -4.61 -33.29 -6.88
N LEU A 112 -3.32 -33.25 -7.16
CA LEU A 112 -2.40 -32.23 -6.67
C LEU A 112 -2.24 -31.13 -7.74
N THR A 113 -2.35 -29.86 -7.33
CA THR A 113 -2.08 -28.71 -8.20
C THR A 113 -0.97 -27.86 -7.58
N VAL A 114 0.20 -27.87 -8.18
CA VAL A 114 1.30 -26.97 -7.82
C VAL A 114 1.20 -25.71 -8.65
N LYS A 115 0.90 -24.59 -8.00
CA LYS A 115 0.97 -23.29 -8.66
C LYS A 115 2.39 -22.76 -8.53
N GLY A 116 3.01 -22.46 -9.66
CA GLY A 116 4.30 -21.78 -9.64
C GLY A 116 4.22 -20.46 -8.86
N LEU A 117 5.34 -20.04 -8.27
CA LEU A 117 5.59 -18.64 -7.91
C LEU A 117 5.44 -17.68 -9.11
N SER A 118 5.29 -18.23 -10.32
CA SER A 118 4.79 -17.55 -11.53
C SER A 118 3.31 -17.14 -11.46
N SER A 119 2.64 -17.22 -10.30
CA SER A 119 1.39 -16.50 -10.11
C SER A 119 1.73 -15.02 -10.09
N VAL A 120 1.61 -14.39 -11.27
CA VAL A 120 1.72 -12.95 -11.43
C VAL A 120 0.79 -12.32 -10.38
N PHE A 121 1.33 -11.48 -9.51
CA PHE A 121 0.61 -10.85 -8.41
C PHE A 121 0.60 -9.33 -8.60
N PRO A 122 -0.48 -8.64 -8.16
CA PRO A 122 -0.61 -7.20 -8.37
C PRO A 122 0.48 -6.44 -7.59
N PRO A 123 0.89 -5.27 -8.06
CA PRO A 123 1.91 -4.50 -7.39
C PRO A 123 1.37 -3.89 -6.09
N TYR A 124 2.25 -3.70 -5.11
CA TYR A 124 1.95 -3.06 -3.84
C TYR A 124 3.15 -2.24 -3.32
N PHE A 125 2.86 -1.26 -2.47
CA PHE A 125 3.88 -0.41 -1.85
C PHE A 125 4.41 -1.10 -0.59
N VAL A 126 5.73 -1.30 -0.55
CA VAL A 126 6.46 -1.67 0.66
C VAL A 126 6.68 -0.41 1.51
N GLU A 127 7.13 0.67 0.87
CA GLU A 127 7.25 1.99 1.48
C GLU A 127 6.55 3.03 0.61
N LYS A 128 5.70 3.84 1.25
CA LYS A 128 4.96 4.91 0.60
C LYS A 128 5.75 6.23 0.71
N PRO A 129 5.62 7.13 -0.28
CA PRO A 129 6.19 8.47 -0.16
C PRO A 129 5.61 9.21 1.02
N GLN A 130 6.46 9.98 1.68
CA GLN A 130 6.08 10.79 2.83
C GLN A 130 5.72 12.20 2.41
N SER A 131 4.65 12.74 3.02
CA SER A 131 4.31 14.16 2.91
C SER A 131 5.40 15.02 3.53
N GLN A 132 5.64 16.19 2.95
CA GLN A 132 6.76 17.07 3.32
C GLN A 132 6.27 18.51 3.43
N GLU A 133 6.87 19.23 4.38
CA GLU A 133 6.73 20.67 4.54
C GLU A 133 8.12 21.30 4.42
N VAL A 134 8.28 22.19 3.45
CA VAL A 134 9.59 22.78 3.08
C VAL A 134 9.47 24.29 2.87
N VAL A 135 10.61 24.97 2.80
CA VAL A 135 10.70 26.38 2.40
C VAL A 135 10.94 26.50 0.88
N PRO A 136 10.73 27.68 0.26
CA PRO A 136 11.03 27.88 -1.15
C PRO A 136 12.49 27.61 -1.47
N ASN A 137 12.77 27.17 -2.70
CA ASN A 137 14.08 26.75 -3.21
C ASN A 137 14.68 25.48 -2.57
N ALA A 138 13.98 24.84 -1.63
CA ALA A 138 14.40 23.55 -1.11
C ALA A 138 14.32 22.46 -2.20
N ARG A 139 15.26 21.52 -2.15
CA ARG A 139 15.19 20.29 -2.94
C ARG A 139 14.26 19.30 -2.23
N VAL A 140 13.33 18.70 -2.97
CA VAL A 140 12.30 17.79 -2.42
C VAL A 140 12.42 16.43 -3.07
N GLN A 141 12.31 15.34 -2.30
CA GLN A 141 12.31 13.98 -2.83
C GLN A 141 11.14 13.16 -2.31
N PHE A 142 10.34 12.60 -3.20
CA PHE A 142 9.37 11.55 -2.89
C PHE A 142 9.93 10.20 -3.29
N LYS A 143 9.97 9.24 -2.36
CA LYS A 143 10.49 7.90 -2.58
C LYS A 143 9.39 6.86 -2.39
N ALA A 144 9.32 5.90 -3.28
CA ALA A 144 8.41 4.76 -3.17
C ALA A 144 9.20 3.46 -3.37
N LEU A 145 9.04 2.51 -2.46
CA LEU A 145 9.57 1.15 -2.58
C LEU A 145 8.40 0.21 -2.86
N VAL A 146 8.54 -0.64 -3.87
CA VAL A 146 7.43 -1.42 -4.41
C VAL A 146 7.84 -2.87 -4.63
N LYS A 147 6.83 -3.74 -4.59
CA LYS A 147 6.95 -5.13 -5.00
C LYS A 147 5.77 -5.47 -5.89
N GLY A 148 5.99 -6.40 -6.81
CA GLY A 148 5.00 -6.80 -7.79
C GLY A 148 5.67 -7.71 -8.81
N SER A 149 4.87 -8.46 -9.56
CA SER A 149 5.42 -9.19 -10.70
C SER A 149 5.78 -8.21 -11.82
N THR A 150 6.95 -8.39 -12.40
CA THR A 150 7.49 -7.56 -13.49
C THR A 150 6.86 -7.92 -14.85
N PRO A 151 6.86 -7.00 -15.84
CA PRO A 151 7.40 -5.64 -15.77
C PRO A 151 6.50 -4.69 -14.97
N LEU A 152 7.09 -3.89 -14.08
CA LEU A 152 6.36 -2.87 -13.32
C LEU A 152 6.36 -1.53 -14.07
N GLN A 153 5.18 -0.93 -14.18
CA GLN A 153 5.03 0.44 -14.67
C GLN A 153 4.81 1.37 -13.49
N ILE A 154 5.76 2.26 -13.23
CA ILE A 154 5.69 3.26 -12.16
C ILE A 154 5.57 4.66 -12.76
N LYS A 155 4.57 5.42 -12.30
CA LYS A 155 4.24 6.78 -12.74
C LYS A 155 3.94 7.70 -11.57
N TRP A 156 4.34 8.96 -11.70
CA TRP A 156 4.03 10.03 -10.75
C TRP A 156 3.06 11.03 -11.37
N PHE A 157 2.14 11.55 -10.58
CA PHE A 157 1.15 12.54 -11.02
C PHE A 157 1.06 13.69 -10.02
N LYS A 158 0.85 14.91 -10.53
CA LYS A 158 0.37 16.06 -9.75
C LYS A 158 -0.86 16.60 -10.46
N ASP A 159 -1.95 16.82 -9.71
CA ASP A 159 -3.20 17.36 -10.27
C ASP A 159 -3.72 16.57 -11.49
N SER A 160 -3.55 15.25 -11.45
CA SER A 160 -3.86 14.29 -12.54
C SER A 160 -2.98 14.36 -13.79
N GLN A 161 -1.97 15.23 -13.83
CA GLN A 161 -0.98 15.29 -14.90
C GLN A 161 0.25 14.42 -14.58
N GLU A 162 0.65 13.57 -15.52
CA GLU A 162 1.85 12.74 -15.38
C GLU A 162 3.13 13.60 -15.34
N LEU A 163 3.97 13.35 -14.34
CA LEU A 163 5.24 14.03 -14.14
C LEU A 163 6.36 13.22 -14.80
N LEU A 164 6.98 13.82 -15.81
CA LEU A 164 8.19 13.33 -16.46
C LEU A 164 9.41 14.16 -16.04
N SER A 165 10.60 13.60 -16.17
CA SER A 165 11.87 14.34 -15.99
C SER A 165 11.94 15.55 -16.92
N GLY A 166 12.50 16.65 -16.43
CA GLY A 166 12.61 17.92 -17.16
C GLY A 166 13.52 18.93 -16.44
N ALA A 167 13.44 20.20 -16.81
CA ALA A 167 14.35 21.24 -16.30
C ALA A 167 14.23 21.48 -14.78
N SER A 168 13.05 21.28 -14.19
CA SER A 168 12.78 21.56 -12.77
C SER A 168 12.71 20.33 -11.87
N ARG A 169 12.74 19.12 -12.46
CA ARG A 169 12.50 17.85 -11.75
C ARG A 169 13.08 16.65 -12.47
N SER A 170 13.31 15.57 -11.75
CA SER A 170 13.70 14.28 -12.29
C SER A 170 12.89 13.14 -11.68
N VAL A 171 12.69 12.10 -12.48
CA VAL A 171 12.06 10.85 -12.07
C VAL A 171 13.01 9.70 -12.39
N TRP A 172 13.39 8.95 -11.37
CA TRP A 172 14.14 7.70 -11.50
C TRP A 172 13.27 6.53 -11.07
N LYS A 173 13.39 5.39 -11.76
CA LYS A 173 12.62 4.20 -11.47
C LYS A 173 13.31 2.93 -11.96
N ASP A 174 13.10 1.86 -11.22
CA ASP A 174 13.43 0.48 -11.55
C ASP A 174 12.27 -0.44 -11.11
N ASP A 175 12.46 -1.77 -11.17
CA ASP A 175 11.45 -2.76 -10.79
C ASP A 175 11.19 -2.86 -9.27
N THR A 176 11.92 -2.10 -8.45
CA THR A 176 11.83 -2.15 -6.99
C THR A 176 11.52 -0.79 -6.38
N SER A 177 11.83 0.31 -7.06
CA SER A 177 11.72 1.64 -6.48
C SER A 177 11.46 2.75 -7.50
N SER A 178 10.93 3.88 -7.03
CA SER A 178 10.92 5.12 -7.79
C SER A 178 11.12 6.34 -6.91
N VAL A 179 11.86 7.31 -7.44
CA VAL A 179 12.16 8.60 -6.80
C VAL A 179 11.75 9.73 -7.73
N LEU A 180 10.89 10.63 -7.24
CA LEU A 180 10.60 11.92 -7.85
C LEU A 180 11.36 12.99 -7.06
N GLU A 181 12.23 13.75 -7.74
CA GLU A 181 12.94 14.89 -7.16
C GLU A 181 12.51 16.21 -7.81
N LEU A 182 12.21 17.21 -7.00
CA LEU A 182 12.10 18.60 -7.42
C LEU A 182 13.39 19.33 -7.04
N PHE A 183 14.04 19.99 -8.01
CA PHE A 183 15.35 20.61 -7.77
C PHE A 183 15.27 21.88 -6.92
N SER A 184 14.17 22.62 -7.05
CA SER A 184 13.91 23.87 -6.33
C SER A 184 12.39 24.05 -6.19
N ALA A 185 11.89 23.91 -4.97
CA ALA A 185 10.47 23.97 -4.66
C ALA A 185 9.90 25.40 -4.71
N ARG A 186 8.77 25.56 -5.39
CA ARG A 186 8.00 26.81 -5.47
C ARG A 186 6.71 26.68 -4.68
N THR A 187 6.13 27.79 -4.27
CA THR A 187 4.82 27.80 -3.60
C THR A 187 3.74 27.11 -4.44
N SER A 188 3.79 27.25 -5.77
CA SER A 188 2.91 26.57 -6.72
C SER A 188 3.12 25.06 -6.85
N ASP A 189 4.25 24.53 -6.36
CA ASP A 189 4.50 23.08 -6.33
C ASP A 189 3.77 22.39 -5.19
N SER A 190 3.18 23.15 -4.25
CA SER A 190 2.33 22.61 -3.19
C SER A 190 1.15 21.85 -3.78
N GLY A 191 0.74 20.79 -3.08
CA GLY A 191 -0.39 19.95 -3.48
C GLY A 191 -0.12 18.46 -3.32
N ASN A 192 -0.97 17.66 -3.96
CA ASN A 192 -0.95 16.21 -3.84
C ASN A 192 -0.19 15.55 -5.00
N TYR A 193 0.80 14.76 -4.64
CA TYR A 193 1.58 13.92 -5.53
C TYR A 193 1.09 12.48 -5.40
N THR A 194 0.74 11.86 -6.52
CA THR A 194 0.26 10.47 -6.56
C THR A 194 1.29 9.60 -7.25
N CYS A 195 1.72 8.52 -6.60
CA CYS A 195 2.50 7.46 -7.25
C CYS A 195 1.55 6.31 -7.59
N GLN A 196 1.57 5.90 -8.85
CA GLN A 196 0.79 4.78 -9.37
C GLN A 196 1.76 3.71 -9.87
N ILE A 197 1.49 2.47 -9.46
CA ILE A 197 2.21 1.29 -9.92
C ILE A 197 1.24 0.29 -10.53
N SER A 198 1.56 -0.26 -11.69
CA SER A 198 0.71 -1.22 -12.39
C SER A 198 1.50 -2.34 -13.06
N ASN A 199 0.88 -3.50 -13.16
CA ASN A 199 1.27 -4.60 -14.04
C ASN A 199 0.00 -5.21 -14.66
N ASP A 200 0.14 -6.33 -15.39
CA ASP A 200 -0.96 -6.99 -16.09
C ASP A 200 -2.07 -7.53 -15.15
N VAL A 201 -1.80 -7.64 -13.85
CA VAL A 201 -2.74 -8.20 -12.86
C VAL A 201 -3.47 -7.11 -12.09
N GLY A 202 -2.87 -5.94 -11.91
CA GLY A 202 -3.53 -4.89 -11.17
C GLY A 202 -2.72 -3.60 -11.05
N THR A 203 -3.30 -2.68 -10.28
CA THR A 203 -2.74 -1.36 -10.04
C THR A 203 -2.85 -1.01 -8.57
N ALA A 204 -1.84 -0.35 -8.02
CA ALA A 204 -1.88 0.28 -6.71
C ALA A 204 -1.51 1.76 -6.82
N THR A 205 -2.10 2.58 -5.95
CA THR A 205 -1.84 4.02 -5.89
C THR A 205 -1.59 4.46 -4.46
N CYS A 206 -0.68 5.41 -4.27
CA CYS A 206 -0.49 6.11 -3.00
C CYS A 206 -0.33 7.61 -3.23
N LYS A 207 -0.60 8.40 -2.18
CA LYS A 207 -0.53 9.87 -2.22
C LYS A 207 0.39 10.40 -1.14
N ALA A 208 1.11 11.47 -1.45
CA ALA A 208 1.87 12.29 -0.52
C ALA A 208 1.60 13.77 -0.83
N THR A 209 1.64 14.62 0.20
CA THR A 209 1.35 16.05 0.06
C THR A 209 2.64 16.85 0.23
N LEU A 210 2.88 17.82 -0.67
CA LEU A 210 3.92 18.84 -0.48
C LEU A 210 3.27 20.12 0.00
N PHE A 211 3.80 20.70 1.06
CA PHE A 211 3.50 22.07 1.47
C PHE A 211 4.79 22.90 1.42
N VAL A 212 4.81 23.91 0.55
CA VAL A 212 5.92 24.86 0.48
C VAL A 212 5.50 26.12 1.21
N LYS A 213 6.10 26.37 2.37
CA LYS A 213 5.84 27.56 3.20
C LYS A 213 5.99 28.80 2.32
N GLY A 214 4.91 29.56 2.17
CA GLY A 214 5.00 30.90 1.62
C GLY A 214 5.97 31.73 2.45
N VAL A 215 6.65 32.69 1.83
CA VAL A 215 7.38 33.71 2.58
C VAL A 215 6.33 34.44 3.41
N GLN A 216 6.40 34.32 4.74
CA GLN A 216 5.65 35.23 5.59
C GLN A 216 6.29 36.59 5.40
N PRO A 217 5.58 37.59 4.86
CA PRO A 217 6.19 38.89 4.71
C PRO A 217 6.54 39.42 6.09
N ASN A 218 7.80 39.80 6.29
CA ASN A 218 8.18 40.60 7.43
C ASN A 218 7.42 41.93 7.32
N LEU A 219 6.47 42.16 8.22
CA LEU A 219 5.68 43.38 8.28
C LEU A 219 6.54 44.48 8.91
N LEU A 220 7.08 45.38 8.08
CA LEU A 220 7.70 46.60 8.58
C LEU A 220 6.65 47.71 8.63
N ILE A 221 6.50 48.30 9.82
CA ILE A 221 5.59 49.40 10.09
C ILE A 221 6.44 50.67 10.23
N PHE A 222 6.27 51.61 9.31
CA PHE A 222 6.88 52.94 9.43
C PHE A 222 5.85 53.91 9.97
N LEU A 223 6.19 54.58 11.08
CA LEU A 223 5.43 55.71 11.59
C LEU A 223 5.82 56.95 10.78
N GLY A 224 4.95 57.39 9.88
CA GLY A 224 5.12 58.63 9.12
C GLY A 224 4.77 59.86 9.97
N SER A 225 4.89 61.05 9.38
CA SER A 225 4.35 62.29 9.97
C SER A 225 2.86 62.12 10.30
N ASP A 226 2.39 62.85 11.31
CA ASP A 226 1.04 62.80 11.90
C ASP A 226 0.00 62.29 10.88
N PHE A 227 -0.57 61.13 11.17
CA PHE A 227 -1.68 60.49 10.43
C PHE A 227 -1.35 59.52 9.28
N TYR A 228 -0.10 59.09 9.05
CA TYR A 228 0.18 58.02 8.07
C TYR A 228 0.93 56.83 8.67
N VAL A 229 0.46 55.61 8.36
CA VAL A 229 1.21 54.37 8.55
C VAL A 229 1.53 53.79 7.18
N GLN A 230 2.81 53.50 6.96
CA GLN A 230 3.25 52.79 5.76
C GLN A 230 3.55 51.35 6.12
N VAL A 231 2.99 50.45 5.33
CA VAL A 231 3.18 49.01 5.45
C VAL A 231 3.96 48.52 4.24
N TRP A 232 4.99 47.73 4.51
CA TRP A 232 5.80 47.09 3.49
C TRP A 232 5.97 45.60 3.77
N TRP A 233 6.07 44.83 2.70
CA TRP A 233 6.32 43.40 2.74
C TRP A 233 7.50 43.03 1.84
N GLU A 234 8.35 42.16 2.37
CA GLU A 234 9.53 41.66 1.69
C GLU A 234 9.13 40.81 0.46
N GLY A 235 9.45 41.30 -0.74
CA GLY A 235 9.10 40.66 -2.02
C GLY A 235 8.23 41.51 -2.95
N GLU A 236 7.75 42.69 -2.53
CA GLU A 236 7.11 43.66 -3.44
C GLU A 236 7.86 44.99 -3.51
N GLU A 237 7.82 45.61 -4.70
CA GLU A 237 8.45 46.91 -4.97
C GLU A 237 7.62 48.10 -4.45
N ALA A 238 6.40 47.86 -3.94
CA ALA A 238 5.45 48.90 -3.57
C ALA A 238 5.22 49.00 -2.04
N PHE A 239 4.95 50.23 -1.57
CA PHE A 239 4.54 50.53 -0.20
C PHE A 239 3.05 50.85 -0.16
N TYR A 240 2.36 50.43 0.91
CA TYR A 240 0.95 50.74 1.13
C TYR A 240 0.85 51.80 2.21
N SER A 241 0.31 52.97 1.87
CA SER A 241 0.14 54.09 2.80
C SER A 241 -1.30 54.18 3.28
N PHE A 242 -1.49 54.11 4.59
CA PHE A 242 -2.80 54.21 5.24
C PHE A 242 -2.89 55.55 5.97
N HIS A 243 -3.88 56.36 5.61
CA HIS A 243 -4.20 57.56 6.36
C HIS A 243 -5.04 57.22 7.59
N ILE A 244 -4.50 57.47 8.77
CA ILE A 244 -5.19 57.29 10.05
C ILE A 244 -6.01 58.55 10.32
N VAL A 245 -7.32 58.46 10.13
CA VAL A 245 -8.24 59.53 10.53
C VAL A 245 -8.53 59.39 12.03
N PRO A 246 -8.11 60.33 12.89
CA PRO A 246 -8.42 60.26 14.31
C PRO A 246 -9.93 60.44 14.52
N THR A 247 -10.60 59.38 15.00
CA THR A 247 -11.99 59.46 15.45
C THR A 247 -12.04 59.82 16.93
N LYS A 248 -12.88 60.80 17.31
CA LYS A 248 -13.17 61.06 18.74
C LYS A 248 -13.70 59.79 19.41
N ARG A 249 -13.28 59.55 20.67
CA ARG A 249 -13.64 58.41 21.51
C ARG A 249 -15.12 58.02 21.33
N GLY A 250 -15.39 56.78 20.93
CA GLY A 250 -16.74 56.21 20.89
C GLY A 250 -17.52 56.37 19.57
N LYS A 251 -16.89 56.75 18.46
CA LYS A 251 -17.52 56.64 17.12
C LYS A 251 -16.75 55.68 16.22
N SER A 252 -17.43 54.71 15.62
CA SER A 252 -16.89 53.87 14.55
C SER A 252 -16.55 54.75 13.33
N CYS A 253 -15.35 54.59 12.79
CA CYS A 253 -14.93 55.31 11.58
C CYS A 253 -15.86 54.93 10.40
N PRO A 254 -16.57 55.87 9.74
CA PRO A 254 -17.61 55.48 8.79
C PRO A 254 -17.08 55.05 7.41
N PHE A 255 -15.87 55.42 7.01
CA PHE A 255 -15.35 55.11 5.68
C PHE A 255 -13.82 55.10 5.66
N CYS A 256 -13.22 53.93 5.45
CA CYS A 256 -11.94 53.87 4.74
C CYS A 256 -12.25 54.06 3.26
N SER A 257 -12.11 55.26 2.71
CA SER A 257 -12.24 55.47 1.26
C SER A 257 -11.06 54.79 0.55
N TYR A 258 -11.32 53.62 -0.02
CA TYR A 258 -10.38 52.90 -0.88
C TYR A 258 -10.14 53.70 -2.17
N SER A 259 -8.95 54.26 -2.33
CA SER A 259 -8.47 54.66 -3.64
C SER A 259 -7.62 53.53 -4.24
N GLN A 260 -8.23 52.85 -5.22
CA GLN A 260 -7.63 51.99 -6.24
C GLN A 260 -7.11 50.58 -5.87
N GLN A 261 -7.92 49.60 -6.26
CA GLN A 261 -7.58 48.33 -6.94
C GLN A 261 -6.23 47.67 -6.65
N SER A 262 -6.22 46.69 -5.75
CA SER A 262 -5.58 45.40 -5.99
C SER A 262 -6.21 44.33 -5.10
N ARG A 263 -6.38 43.13 -5.66
CA ARG A 263 -7.11 42.01 -5.08
C ARG A 263 -6.22 41.34 -4.02
N PHE A 264 -6.64 41.36 -2.75
CA PHE A 264 -5.92 40.72 -1.64
C PHE A 264 -5.78 39.20 -1.85
N PRO A 265 -4.60 38.59 -1.61
CA PRO A 265 -4.48 37.15 -1.51
C PRO A 265 -4.96 36.63 -0.15
N GLU A 266 -5.58 35.46 -0.15
CA GLU A 266 -6.27 34.84 0.99
C GLU A 266 -5.34 34.53 2.18
N ALA A 267 -5.87 34.85 3.38
CA ALA A 267 -5.52 34.37 4.72
C ALA A 267 -4.19 34.80 5.38
N GLY A 268 -4.31 35.66 6.40
CA GLY A 268 -3.33 35.87 7.47
C GLY A 268 -3.86 36.85 8.53
N ILE A 269 -3.75 36.51 9.82
CA ILE A 269 -4.06 37.43 10.94
C ILE A 269 -2.77 38.19 11.28
N CYS A 270 -2.75 39.51 11.07
CA CYS A 270 -1.79 40.39 11.75
C CYS A 270 -2.47 41.06 12.93
N ARG A 271 -1.96 40.82 14.14
CA ARG A 271 -2.33 41.59 15.34
C ARG A 271 -1.28 42.67 15.55
N LEU A 272 -1.65 43.93 15.36
CA LEU A 272 -0.86 45.06 15.85
C LEU A 272 -1.13 45.22 17.34
N PHE A 273 -0.11 45.09 18.17
CA PHE A 273 -0.14 45.58 19.55
C PHE A 273 0.68 46.88 19.59
N VAL A 274 0.02 47.98 19.91
CA VAL A 274 0.67 49.24 20.22
C VAL A 274 0.49 49.45 21.72
N ASP A 275 1.55 49.17 22.49
CA ASP A 275 1.61 49.54 23.90
C ASP A 275 2.17 50.96 24.00
N GLN A 276 1.33 51.90 24.45
CA GLN A 276 1.69 53.29 24.68
C GLN A 276 1.79 53.53 26.18
N THR A 277 3.00 53.53 26.73
CA THR A 277 3.29 54.30 27.95
C THR A 277 3.32 55.82 27.71
N ALA A 278 2.73 56.32 26.61
CA ALA A 278 2.45 57.73 26.38
C ALA A 278 1.16 57.94 25.56
N SER A 279 0.06 58.24 26.26
CA SER A 279 -1.17 58.90 25.79
C SER A 279 -1.94 58.30 24.58
N ASP A 280 -2.68 57.25 24.88
CA ASP A 280 -3.98 56.79 24.36
C ASP A 280 -4.36 57.01 22.88
N TYR A 281 -3.94 56.09 22.01
CA TYR A 281 -4.63 55.76 20.76
C TYR A 281 -4.79 54.24 20.59
N PHE A 282 -6.04 53.78 20.46
CA PHE A 282 -6.37 52.38 20.20
C PHE A 282 -6.87 52.24 18.75
N LEU A 283 -6.20 51.40 17.97
CA LEU A 283 -6.65 51.01 16.63
C LEU A 283 -7.19 49.58 16.69
N ASN A 284 -8.52 49.43 16.59
CA ASN A 284 -9.16 48.13 16.40
C ASN A 284 -9.53 47.99 14.92
N VAL A 285 -8.83 47.10 14.22
CA VAL A 285 -9.19 46.71 12.85
C VAL A 285 -9.62 45.24 12.88
N PRO A 286 -10.93 44.94 12.96
CA PRO A 286 -11.39 43.56 12.82
C PRO A 286 -11.35 43.16 11.34
N PHE A 287 -10.79 41.99 11.06
CA PHE A 287 -10.97 41.33 9.77
C PHE A 287 -11.47 39.91 10.04
N PHE A 288 -12.66 39.59 9.53
CA PHE A 288 -13.20 38.24 9.43
C PHE A 288 -13.34 37.87 7.95
N PRO A 289 -13.11 36.61 7.56
CA PRO A 289 -13.16 36.19 6.16
C PRO A 289 -14.61 36.08 5.66
N CYS A 290 -14.83 36.40 4.39
CA CYS A 290 -15.90 35.80 3.57
C CYS A 290 -15.27 34.73 2.70
#